data_AF-A0A658NIH5-F1
#
_entry.id   AF-A0A658NIH5-F1
#
_cell.length_a   1.000
_cell.length_b   1.000
_cell.length_c   1.000
_cell.angle_alpha   90.00
_cell.angle_beta   90.00
_cell.angle_gamma   90.00
#
_symmetry.space_group_name_H-M   'P 1'
#
loop_
_entity.id
_entity.type
_entity.pdbx_description
1 polymer ?
#
loop_
_entity_poly.entity_id
_entity_poly.type
_entity_poly.pdbx_seq_one_letter_code
_entity_poly.pdbx_strand_id
1 'polypeptide(L)' 'LTGESVPVRKISTTDPTADLGRPGGDGTPWVFSGTLVVKGHGIAIVHRTGARSELGRIGTALTSIETERTPLQLEIAR' A
#
# COMPACT_ATOMS: atom_id res chain seq x y z
N LEU A 1 4.21 3.22 -2.68
CA LEU A 1 3.16 2.17 -2.65
C LEU A 1 2.95 1.54 -4.03
N THR A 2 2.89 2.32 -5.13
CA THR A 2 2.68 1.80 -6.49
C THR A 2 3.96 1.47 -7.26
N GLY A 3 5.12 1.99 -6.83
CA GLY A 3 6.39 1.88 -7.57
C GLY A 3 6.64 3.04 -8.54
N GLU A 4 5.67 3.93 -8.71
CA GLU A 4 5.81 5.13 -9.53
C GLU A 4 6.41 6.28 -8.70
N SER A 5 7.32 7.05 -9.31
CA SER A 5 7.98 8.21 -8.66
C SER A 5 7.25 9.54 -8.86
N VAL A 6 6.22 9.54 -9.72
CA VAL A 6 5.49 10.76 -10.08
C VAL A 6 4.40 11.04 -9.04
N PRO A 7 4.36 12.25 -8.46
CA PRO A 7 3.26 12.64 -7.57
C PRO A 7 1.92 12.66 -8.31
N VAL A 8 0.88 12.13 -7.68
CA VAL A 8 -0.49 12.15 -8.20
C VAL A 8 -1.36 13.11 -7.39
N ARG A 9 -2.27 13.82 -8.05
CA ARG A 9 -3.20 14.76 -7.41
C ARG A 9 -4.31 14.00 -6.70
N LYS A 10 -4.76 14.55 -5.57
CA LYS A 10 -5.92 14.06 -4.81
C LYS A 10 -7.04 15.11 -4.82
N ILE A 11 -8.29 14.64 -4.82
CA ILE A 11 -9.50 15.47 -4.79
C ILE A 11 -10.40 15.03 -3.62
N SER A 12 -11.32 15.87 -3.18
CA SER A 12 -12.31 15.46 -2.17
C SER A 12 -13.35 14.50 -2.76
N THR A 13 -13.83 13.56 -1.95
CA THR A 13 -15.03 12.77 -2.26
C THR A 13 -16.28 13.43 -1.70
N THR A 14 -17.42 13.26 -2.38
CA THR A 14 -18.75 13.61 -1.86
C THR A 14 -19.38 12.47 -1.06
N ASP A 15 -18.93 11.23 -1.29
CA ASP A 15 -19.37 10.04 -0.58
C ASP A 15 -18.24 9.52 0.32
N PRO A 16 -18.34 9.71 1.65
CA PRO A 16 -17.35 9.20 2.60
C PRO A 16 -17.48 7.70 2.87
N THR A 17 -18.55 7.05 2.39
CA THR A 17 -18.82 5.62 2.60
C THR A 17 -18.34 4.75 1.44
N ALA A 18 -17.95 5.37 0.32
CA ALA A 18 -17.43 4.65 -0.83
C ALA A 18 -16.21 3.78 -0.46
N ASP A 19 -16.15 2.61 -1.08
CA ASP A 19 -15.03 1.68 -0.89
C ASP A 19 -13.72 2.31 -1.37
N LEU A 20 -12.67 2.06 -0.60
CA LEU A 20 -11.31 2.47 -0.95
C LEU A 20 -10.93 1.90 -2.32
N GLY A 21 -10.58 2.79 -3.25
CA GLY A 21 -9.99 2.41 -4.53
C GLY A 21 -8.58 1.85 -4.36
N ARG A 22 -7.99 1.39 -5.48
CA ARG A 22 -6.60 0.93 -5.50
C ARG A 22 -5.62 2.10 -5.28
N PRO A 23 -4.43 1.84 -4.69
CA PRO A 23 -3.35 2.80 -4.65
C PRO A 23 -2.96 3.33 -6.03
N GLY A 24 -2.56 4.60 -6.07
CA GLY A 24 -2.23 5.29 -7.32
C GLY A 24 -3.40 6.08 -7.88
N GLY A 25 -3.35 6.33 -9.19
CA GLY A 25 -4.36 7.07 -9.93
C GLY A 25 -4.36 8.57 -9.65
N ASP A 26 -4.37 9.36 -10.72
CA ASP A 26 -4.52 10.80 -10.63
C ASP A 26 -5.99 11.19 -10.38
N GLY A 27 -6.21 12.24 -9.59
CA GLY A 27 -7.56 12.74 -9.29
C GLY A 27 -8.42 11.79 -8.45
N THR A 28 -7.82 10.90 -7.66
CA THR A 28 -8.56 10.01 -6.74
C THR A 28 -8.65 10.61 -5.34
N PRO A 29 -9.70 10.32 -4.54
CA PRO A 29 -9.83 10.85 -3.18
C PRO A 29 -9.07 10.06 -2.12
N TRP A 30 -8.43 8.95 -2.51
CA TRP A 30 -7.88 7.98 -1.59
C TRP A 30 -6.42 8.29 -1.21
N VAL A 31 -6.17 8.30 0.10
CA VAL A 31 -4.84 8.47 0.71
C VAL A 31 -4.45 7.19 1.43
N PHE A 32 -3.18 6.81 1.35
CA PHE A 32 -2.71 5.51 1.83
C PHE A 32 -1.58 5.65 2.84
N SER A 33 -1.59 4.79 3.86
CA SER A 33 -0.54 4.74 4.89
C SER A 33 0.84 4.51 4.27
N GLY A 34 1.86 5.21 4.78
CA GLY A 34 3.24 5.15 4.28
C GLY A 34 3.48 5.91 2.97
N THR A 35 2.54 6.75 2.54
CA THR A 35 2.74 7.72 1.45
C THR A 35 3.02 9.12 2.01
N LEU A 36 3.68 9.98 1.22
CA LEU A 36 4.01 11.35 1.61
C LEU A 36 3.14 12.35 0.86
N VAL A 37 2.66 13.38 1.56
CA VAL A 37 2.03 14.55 0.93
C VAL A 37 3.13 15.44 0.34
N VAL A 38 3.22 15.48 -0.99
CA VAL A 38 4.27 16.26 -1.69
C VAL A 38 3.96 17.77 -1.66
N LYS A 39 2.68 18.15 -1.78
CA LYS A 39 2.24 19.55 -1.75
C LYS A 39 0.78 19.66 -1.32
N GLY A 40 0.48 20.68 -0.52
CA GLY A 40 -0.88 21.02 -0.08
C GLY A 40 -1.22 20.43 1.29
N HIS A 41 -2.48 20.57 1.68
CA HIS A 41 -3.02 20.05 2.93
C HIS A 41 -4.47 19.61 2.73
N GLY A 42 -4.99 18.77 3.62
CA GLY A 42 -6.36 18.31 3.58
C GLY A 42 -6.75 17.58 4.87
N ILE A 43 -8.05 17.37 5.04
CA ILE A 43 -8.62 16.56 6.13
C ILE A 43 -9.19 15.30 5.48
N ALA A 44 -8.97 14.15 6.12
CA ALA A 44 -9.45 12.87 5.64
C ALA A 44 -10.05 12.04 6.77
N ILE A 45 -11.02 11.20 6.42
CA ILE A 45 -11.57 10.20 7.33
C ILE A 45 -10.68 8.96 7.25
N VAL A 46 -10.39 8.35 8.41
CA VAL A 46 -9.58 7.14 8.46
C VAL A 46 -10.46 5.91 8.19
N HIS A 47 -10.29 5.28 7.02
CA HIS A 47 -11.03 4.06 6.66
C HIS A 47 -10.39 2.77 7.21
N ARG A 48 -9.04 2.68 7.19
CA ARG A 48 -8.29 1.49 7.61
C ARG A 48 -7.00 1.88 8.34
N THR A 49 -6.62 1.07 9.33
CA THR A 49 -5.42 1.24 10.17
C THR A 49 -4.65 -0.07 10.31
N GLY A 50 -3.38 0.00 10.70
CA GLY A 50 -2.54 -1.17 11.00
C GLY A 50 -2.49 -2.18 9.86
N ALA A 51 -2.58 -3.47 10.20
CA ALA A 51 -2.58 -4.60 9.26
C ALA A 51 -3.71 -4.55 8.21
N ARG A 52 -4.79 -3.81 8.46
CA ARG A 52 -5.90 -3.66 7.50
C ARG A 52 -5.61 -2.66 6.39
N SER A 53 -4.64 -1.76 6.58
CA SER A 53 -4.22 -0.80 5.54
C SER A 53 -3.56 -1.52 4.36
N GLU A 54 -3.49 -0.90 3.19
CA GLU A 54 -2.83 -1.52 2.02
C GLU A 54 -1.36 -1.87 2.31
N LEU A 55 -0.63 -0.98 3.00
CA LEU A 55 0.74 -1.27 3.42
C LEU A 55 0.80 -2.42 4.43
N GLY A 56 -0.14 -2.48 5.38
CA GLY A 56 -0.23 -3.55 6.37
C GLY A 56 -0.57 -4.91 5.75
N ARG A 57 -1.43 -4.94 4.74
CA ARG A 57 -1.75 -6.15 3.97
C ARG A 57 -0.54 -6.66 3.20
N ILE A 58 0.23 -5.77 2.58
CA ILE A 58 1.51 -6.13 1.94
C ILE A 58 2.47 -6.72 2.98
N GLY A 59 2.68 -6.06 4.12
CA GLY A 59 3.55 -6.58 5.18
C GLY A 59 3.13 -7.95 5.72
N THR A 60 1.82 -8.16 5.87
CA THR A 60 1.26 -9.47 6.28
C THR A 60 1.53 -10.54 5.23
N ALA A 61 1.28 -10.24 3.95
CA ALA A 61 1.52 -11.16 2.84
C ALA A 61 3.00 -11.54 2.69
N LEU A 62 3.92 -10.60 2.97
CA LEU A 62 5.35 -10.87 2.96
C LEU A 62 5.77 -11.83 4.10
N THR A 63 5.06 -11.81 5.23
CA THR A 63 5.36 -12.69 6.38
C THR A 63 4.98 -14.15 6.10
N SER A 64 4.02 -14.40 5.21
CA SER A 64 3.61 -15.76 4.82
C SER A 64 4.52 -16.42 3.78
N ILE A 65 5.56 -15.73 3.30
CA ILE A 65 6.48 -16.29 2.31
C ILE A 65 7.47 -17.19 3.04
N GLU A 66 7.41 -18.50 2.77
CA GLU A 66 8.41 -19.45 3.25
C GLU A 66 9.69 -19.36 2.42
N THR A 67 10.84 -19.30 3.09
CA THR A 67 12.14 -19.33 2.42
C THR A 67 12.47 -20.77 2.04
N GLU A 68 12.36 -21.09 0.77
CA GLU A 68 12.82 -22.38 0.25
C GLU A 68 14.35 -22.48 0.28
N ARG A 69 14.85 -23.71 0.47
CA ARG A 69 16.29 -23.98 0.37
C ARG A 69 16.77 -23.72 -1.05
N THR A 70 17.91 -23.08 -1.19
CA THR A 70 18.52 -22.86 -2.50
C THR A 70 18.99 -24.19 -3.12
N PRO A 71 19.08 -24.31 -4.46
CA PRO A 71 19.60 -25.51 -5.11
C PRO A 71 20.96 -25.95 -4.57
N LEU A 72 21.87 -25.01 -4.30
CA LEU A 72 23.18 -25.28 -3.73
C LEU A 72 23.11 -25.85 -2.30
N GLN A 73 22.19 -25.35 -1.46
CA GLN A 73 21.98 -25.88 -0.11
C GLN A 73 21.46 -27.32 -0.13
N LEU A 74 20.67 -27.68 -1.15
CA LEU A 74 20.20 -29.06 -1.34
C LEU A 74 21.34 -29.98 -1.77
N GLU A 75 22.29 -29.48 -2.56
CA GLU A 75 23.43 -30.25 -3.06
C GLU A 75 24.49 -30.52 -1.97
N ILE A 76 24.76 -29.55 -1.10
CA ILE A 76 25.72 -29.71 0.02
C ILE A 76 25.17 -30.62 1.14
N ALA A 77 23.85 -30.70 1.30
CA ALA A 77 23.20 -31.52 2.32
C ALA A 77 23.05 -33.01 1.94
N ARG A 78 23.55 -33.40 0.76
CA ARG A 78 23.58 -34.78 0.25
C ARG A 78 24.86 -35.49 0.70
#